data_AF-A0A974CSY8-F1
#
_entry.id   AF-A0A974CSY8-F1
#
_cell.length_a   1.000
_cell.length_b   1.000
_cell.length_c   1.000
_cell.angle_alpha   90.00
_cell.angle_beta   90.00
_cell.angle_gamma   90.00
#
_symmetry.space_group_name_H-M   'P 1'
#
loop_
_entity.id
_entity.type
_entity.pdbx_description
1 polymer ?
#
loop_
_entity_poly.entity_id
_entity_poly.type
_entity_poly.pdbx_seq_one_letter_code
_entity_poly.pdbx_strand_id
1 'polypeptide(L)'
;MYAFREIKTHNLDAIFKGESTPSLNKSNFLDIEMFDCFDELELSMSKEVKAWWEKVTLSKYIENKITPRGLRIKKEPTFGKGDKEFITEWDEILDTCTIKLMQLIIKQRNKELEVYNKEIKNIHTKLEPFKEIDEFANCEKLMVERLNRLEDSIIDTKQRKFKRDLDYRL
;
A
#
# COMPACT_ATOMS: atom_id res chain seq x y z
N MET A 1 20.16 21.02 -1.34
CA MET A 1 19.06 21.85 -1.88
C MET A 1 18.64 21.21 -3.19
N TYR A 2 17.37 20.79 -3.30
CA TYR A 2 16.89 19.84 -4.31
C TYR A 2 16.65 20.51 -5.68
N ALA A 3 17.53 20.24 -6.65
CA ALA A 3 17.53 20.83 -7.99
C ALA A 3 16.54 20.20 -9.00
N PHE A 4 15.68 19.28 -8.59
CA PHE A 4 14.82 18.52 -9.54
C PHE A 4 13.41 19.08 -9.71
N ARG A 5 12.99 20.08 -8.92
CA ARG A 5 11.63 20.65 -9.03
C ARG A 5 11.50 21.84 -9.97
N GLU A 6 12.60 22.53 -10.32
CA GLU A 6 12.56 23.73 -11.17
C GLU A 6 12.51 23.42 -12.68
N ILE A 7 12.91 22.22 -13.09
CA ILE A 7 12.93 21.83 -14.52
C ILE A 7 11.51 21.58 -15.06
N LYS A 8 10.60 21.02 -14.24
CA LYS A 8 9.20 20.77 -14.66
C LYS A 8 8.36 22.06 -14.77
N THR A 9 8.69 23.12 -14.04
CA THR A 9 7.93 24.39 -14.09
C THR A 9 8.31 25.27 -15.29
N HIS A 10 9.58 25.27 -15.70
CA HIS A 10 10.03 26.13 -16.80
C HIS A 10 9.48 25.73 -18.18
N ASN A 11 9.06 24.47 -18.36
CA ASN A 11 8.62 23.96 -19.66
C ASN A 11 7.13 24.26 -19.94
N LEU A 12 6.33 24.62 -18.93
CA LEU A 12 4.94 25.02 -19.12
C LEU A 12 4.82 26.47 -19.63
N ASP A 13 5.72 27.37 -19.18
CA ASP A 13 5.71 28.78 -19.59
C ASP A 13 6.15 29.00 -21.04
N ALA A 14 7.02 28.12 -21.57
CA ALA A 14 7.47 28.15 -22.96
C ALA A 14 6.39 27.70 -23.97
N ILE A 15 5.40 26.93 -23.52
CA ILE A 15 4.30 26.46 -24.39
C ILE A 15 3.28 27.58 -24.68
N PHE A 16 3.18 28.59 -23.81
CA PHE A 16 2.23 29.71 -23.96
C PHE A 16 2.83 30.98 -24.59
N LYS A 17 4.15 31.05 -24.77
CA LYS A 17 4.83 32.11 -25.52
C LYS A 17 5.39 31.47 -26.78
N GLY A 18 4.78 31.73 -27.94
CA GLY A 18 5.09 31.10 -29.23
C GLY A 18 6.50 31.37 -29.79
N GLU A 19 7.53 31.11 -29.01
CA GLU A 19 8.92 31.04 -29.43
C GLU A 19 9.21 29.60 -29.89
N SER A 20 9.86 29.48 -31.04
CA SER A 20 10.20 28.18 -31.64
C SER A 20 11.01 27.35 -30.65
N THR A 21 10.45 26.22 -30.23
CA THR A 21 11.09 25.31 -29.29
C THR A 21 12.44 24.82 -29.84
N PRO A 22 13.52 24.78 -29.04
CA PRO A 22 14.66 23.96 -29.37
C PRO A 22 14.14 22.52 -29.43
N SER A 23 14.37 21.83 -30.55
CA SER A 23 13.98 20.43 -30.70
C SER A 23 14.46 19.62 -29.48
N LEU A 24 13.52 19.03 -28.73
CA LEU A 24 13.85 18.12 -27.64
C LEU A 24 14.78 17.02 -28.18
N ASN A 25 16.02 17.00 -27.70
CA ASN A 25 16.97 15.97 -28.08
C ASN A 25 16.47 14.61 -27.59
N LYS A 26 16.70 13.56 -28.38
CA LYS A 26 16.25 12.19 -28.12
C LYS A 26 16.69 11.66 -26.74
N SER A 27 17.85 12.09 -26.23
CA SER A 27 18.35 11.76 -24.89
C SER A 27 17.43 12.27 -23.78
N ASN A 28 17.02 13.54 -23.84
CA ASN A 28 16.17 14.15 -22.81
C ASN A 28 14.77 13.51 -22.76
N PHE A 29 14.29 12.95 -23.87
CA PHE A 29 13.00 12.24 -23.91
C PHE A 29 13.09 10.85 -23.29
N LEU A 30 14.18 10.11 -23.55
CA LEU A 30 14.47 8.80 -22.95
C LEU A 30 14.59 8.90 -21.43
N ASP A 31 15.24 9.94 -20.92
CA ASP A 31 15.40 10.14 -19.48
C ASP A 31 14.04 10.39 -18.80
N ILE A 32 13.19 11.24 -19.39
CA ILE A 32 11.85 11.54 -18.84
C ILE A 32 10.99 10.27 -18.78
N GLU A 33 10.99 9.47 -19.84
CA GLU A 33 10.20 8.22 -19.89
C GLU A 33 10.65 7.20 -18.83
N MET A 34 11.97 7.09 -18.61
CA MET A 34 12.52 6.25 -17.55
C MET A 34 12.06 6.71 -16.16
N PHE A 35 12.17 8.01 -15.86
CA PHE A 35 11.76 8.56 -14.56
C PHE A 35 10.26 8.37 -14.31
N ASP A 36 9.42 8.60 -15.32
CA ASP A 36 7.98 8.38 -15.20
C ASP A 36 7.65 6.90 -14.95
N CYS A 37 8.39 5.97 -15.60
CA CYS A 37 8.25 4.54 -15.33
C CYS A 37 8.67 4.17 -13.89
N PHE A 38 9.71 4.79 -13.33
CA PHE A 38 10.08 4.58 -11.92
C PHE A 38 9.04 5.15 -10.95
N ASP A 39 8.46 6.31 -11.23
CA ASP A 39 7.37 6.88 -10.42
C ASP A 39 6.13 5.97 -10.44
N GLU A 40 5.76 5.44 -11.61
CA GLU A 40 4.69 4.43 -11.74
C GLU A 40 5.02 3.15 -10.96
N LEU A 41 6.25 2.67 -11.06
CA LEU A 41 6.70 1.46 -10.36
C LEU A 41 6.64 1.65 -8.84
N GLU A 42 7.20 2.74 -8.32
CA GLU A 42 7.20 3.07 -6.88
C GLU A 42 5.76 3.13 -6.35
N LEU A 43 4.83 3.72 -7.11
CA LEU A 43 3.43 3.79 -6.75
C LEU A 43 2.76 2.41 -6.68
N SER A 44 2.94 1.56 -7.70
CA SER A 44 2.32 0.23 -7.72
C SER A 44 2.93 -0.71 -6.68
N MET A 45 4.26 -0.67 -6.47
CA MET A 45 4.92 -1.41 -5.39
C MET A 45 4.46 -0.92 -4.01
N SER A 46 4.31 0.40 -3.81
CA SER A 46 3.80 0.95 -2.55
C SER A 46 2.38 0.47 -2.23
N LYS A 47 1.53 0.30 -3.24
CA LYS A 47 0.18 -0.28 -3.07
C LYS A 47 0.24 -1.76 -2.72
N GLU A 48 1.11 -2.51 -3.40
CA GLU A 48 1.36 -3.94 -3.15
C GLU A 48 1.80 -4.18 -1.70
N VAL A 49 2.86 -3.50 -1.24
CA VAL A 49 3.40 -3.62 0.12
C VAL A 49 2.31 -3.37 1.17
N LYS A 50 1.51 -2.30 1.00
CA LYS A 50 0.40 -1.96 1.91
C LYS A 50 -0.67 -3.07 1.94
N ALA A 51 -1.08 -3.57 0.78
CA ALA A 51 -2.09 -4.61 0.67
C ALA A 51 -1.60 -5.94 1.26
N TRP A 52 -0.33 -6.28 1.02
CA TRP A 52 0.31 -7.48 1.54
C TRP A 52 0.37 -7.47 3.07
N TRP A 53 0.88 -6.38 3.67
CA TRP A 53 0.96 -6.27 5.13
C TRP A 53 -0.40 -6.24 5.80
N GLU A 54 -1.42 -5.67 5.16
CA GLU A 54 -2.78 -5.73 5.70
C GLU A 54 -3.33 -7.15 5.72
N LYS A 55 -3.17 -7.90 4.62
CA LYS A 55 -3.52 -9.32 4.56
C LYS A 55 -2.81 -10.10 5.66
N VAL A 56 -1.48 -10.00 5.74
CA VAL A 56 -0.66 -10.75 6.71
C VAL A 56 -1.09 -10.43 8.14
N THR A 57 -1.29 -9.16 8.47
CA THR A 57 -1.72 -8.78 9.82
C THR A 57 -3.10 -9.34 10.15
N LEU A 58 -4.08 -9.27 9.23
CA LEU A 58 -5.42 -9.82 9.46
C LEU A 58 -5.39 -11.35 9.61
N SER A 59 -4.56 -12.05 8.83
CA SER A 59 -4.33 -13.49 9.03
C SER A 59 -3.82 -13.77 10.44
N LYS A 60 -2.88 -12.98 10.95
CA LYS A 60 -2.40 -13.12 12.33
C LYS A 60 -3.48 -12.86 13.39
N TYR A 61 -4.35 -11.88 13.19
CA TYR A 61 -5.51 -11.68 14.06
C TYR A 61 -6.41 -12.92 14.08
N ILE A 62 -6.74 -13.49 12.92
CA ILE A 62 -7.58 -14.70 12.80
C ILE A 62 -6.91 -15.90 13.48
N GLU A 63 -5.62 -16.16 13.20
CA GLU A 63 -4.86 -17.28 13.78
C GLU A 63 -4.85 -17.24 15.31
N ASN A 64 -4.70 -16.04 15.88
CA ASN A 64 -4.71 -15.85 17.33
C ASN A 64 -6.13 -15.66 17.89
N LYS A 65 -7.17 -15.73 17.05
CA LYS A 65 -8.58 -15.44 17.38
C LYS A 65 -8.82 -14.02 17.90
N ILE A 66 -7.90 -13.07 17.71
CA ILE A 66 -7.97 -11.73 18.28
C ILE A 66 -8.89 -10.86 17.42
N THR A 67 -9.80 -10.11 18.06
CA THR A 67 -10.63 -9.12 17.38
C THR A 67 -9.98 -7.73 17.43
N PRO A 68 -9.56 -7.14 16.29
CA PRO A 68 -8.99 -5.80 16.24
C PRO A 68 -9.98 -4.78 16.80
N ARG A 69 -9.51 -3.80 17.57
CA ARG A 69 -10.40 -2.79 18.20
C ARG A 69 -11.36 -2.12 17.23
N GLY A 70 -10.88 -1.76 16.04
CA GLY A 70 -11.68 -1.07 15.01
C GLY A 70 -12.76 -1.95 14.37
N LEU A 71 -12.71 -3.27 14.59
CA LEU A 71 -13.69 -4.22 14.06
C LEU A 71 -14.55 -4.87 15.16
N ARG A 72 -14.34 -4.52 16.44
CA ARG A 72 -15.16 -5.04 17.55
C ARG A 72 -16.60 -4.53 17.42
N ILE A 73 -17.54 -5.46 17.28
CA ILE A 73 -18.96 -5.14 17.27
C ILE A 73 -19.45 -5.11 18.73
N LYS A 74 -19.68 -3.92 19.27
CA LYS A 74 -20.26 -3.74 20.61
C LYS A 74 -21.75 -3.44 20.50
N LYS A 75 -22.54 -4.49 20.27
CA LYS A 75 -24.00 -4.39 20.24
C LYS A 75 -24.55 -5.33 21.28
N GLU A 76 -25.26 -4.77 22.26
CA GLU A 76 -25.98 -5.56 23.24
C GLU A 76 -27.45 -5.69 22.84
N PRO A 77 -28.06 -6.87 23.04
CA PRO A 77 -29.48 -7.04 22.81
C PRO A 77 -30.29 -6.25 23.85
N THR A 78 -31.44 -5.72 23.44
CA THR A 78 -32.35 -4.98 24.34
C THR A 78 -33.21 -5.90 25.20
N PHE A 79 -33.33 -7.18 24.81
CA PHE A 79 -34.03 -8.25 25.51
C PHE A 79 -33.04 -9.32 26.00
N GLY A 80 -33.49 -10.23 26.86
CA GLY A 80 -32.61 -11.27 27.42
C GLY A 80 -31.60 -10.72 28.46
N LYS A 81 -31.82 -9.51 28.99
CA LYS A 81 -30.98 -8.95 30.05
C LYS A 81 -31.04 -9.84 31.30
N GLY A 82 -29.88 -10.28 31.76
CA GLY A 82 -29.73 -11.16 32.92
C GLY A 82 -29.59 -12.64 32.57
N ASP A 83 -29.93 -13.03 31.34
CA ASP A 83 -29.64 -14.37 30.82
C ASP A 83 -28.20 -14.41 30.29
N LYS A 84 -27.30 -14.96 31.11
CA LYS A 84 -25.87 -15.04 30.76
C LYS A 84 -25.60 -15.97 29.57
N GLU A 85 -26.42 -17.00 29.39
CA GLU A 85 -26.25 -17.97 28.30
C GLU A 85 -26.56 -17.28 26.97
N PHE A 86 -27.73 -16.63 26.89
CA PHE A 86 -28.11 -15.87 25.70
C PHE A 86 -27.11 -14.76 25.33
N ILE A 87 -26.61 -14.00 26.31
CA ILE A 87 -25.61 -12.94 26.05
C ILE A 87 -24.30 -13.53 25.54
N THR A 88 -23.89 -14.70 26.05
CA THR A 88 -22.69 -15.39 25.58
C THR A 88 -22.84 -15.84 24.12
N GLU A 89 -23.95 -16.49 23.78
CA GLU A 89 -24.24 -16.90 22.39
C GLU A 89 -24.29 -15.69 21.44
N TRP A 90 -24.88 -14.59 21.90
CA TRP A 90 -24.95 -13.35 21.14
C TRP A 90 -23.55 -12.81 20.81
N ASP A 91 -22.66 -12.73 21.80
CA ASP A 91 -21.30 -12.26 21.62
C ASP A 91 -20.48 -13.19 20.69
N GLU A 92 -20.67 -14.51 20.81
CA GLU A 92 -20.03 -15.49 19.91
C GLU A 92 -20.45 -15.31 18.44
N ILE A 93 -21.72 -14.96 18.19
CA ILE A 93 -22.20 -14.64 16.84
C ILE A 93 -21.53 -13.37 16.31
N LEU A 94 -21.38 -12.34 17.15
CA LEU A 94 -20.71 -11.09 16.77
C LEU A 94 -19.22 -11.30 16.48
N ASP A 95 -18.53 -12.10 17.28
CA ASP A 95 -17.14 -12.48 17.05
C ASP A 95 -16.98 -13.27 15.75
N THR A 96 -17.88 -14.22 15.49
CA THR A 96 -17.92 -14.98 14.22
C THR A 96 -18.12 -14.05 13.03
N CYS A 97 -19.02 -13.07 13.14
CA CYS A 97 -19.21 -12.05 12.11
C CYS A 97 -17.91 -11.26 11.86
N THR A 98 -17.21 -10.88 12.94
CA THR A 98 -15.97 -10.12 12.82
C THR A 98 -14.86 -10.91 12.12
N ILE A 99 -14.72 -12.20 12.42
CA ILE A 99 -13.79 -13.09 11.71
C ILE A 99 -14.12 -13.14 10.21
N LYS A 100 -15.41 -13.29 9.86
CA LYS A 100 -15.86 -13.29 8.46
C LYS A 100 -15.56 -11.97 7.75
N LEU A 101 -15.69 -10.83 8.43
CA LEU A 101 -15.31 -9.52 7.89
C LEU A 101 -13.81 -9.44 7.60
N MET A 102 -12.96 -9.94 8.50
CA MET A 102 -11.51 -9.99 8.26
C MET A 102 -11.17 -10.88 7.05
N GLN A 103 -11.81 -12.05 6.92
CA GLN A 103 -11.65 -12.94 5.76
C GLN A 103 -12.11 -12.27 4.46
N LEU A 104 -13.20 -11.51 4.48
CA LEU A 104 -13.68 -10.75 3.34
C LEU A 104 -12.66 -9.69 2.89
N ILE A 105 -12.05 -8.97 3.83
CA ILE A 105 -10.99 -7.99 3.54
C ILE A 105 -9.78 -8.69 2.94
N ILE A 106 -9.33 -9.81 3.50
CA ILE A 106 -8.21 -10.61 2.96
C ILE A 106 -8.51 -11.04 1.51
N LYS A 107 -9.73 -11.53 1.24
CA LYS A 107 -10.15 -11.94 -0.10
C LYS A 107 -10.08 -10.77 -1.08
N GLN A 108 -10.51 -9.58 -0.67
CA GLN A 108 -10.43 -8.37 -1.50
C GLN A 108 -8.97 -7.97 -1.75
N ARG A 109 -8.12 -7.97 -0.71
CA ARG A 109 -6.68 -7.67 -0.86
C ARG A 109 -5.96 -8.64 -1.77
N ASN A 110 -6.30 -9.94 -1.77
CA ASN A 110 -5.72 -10.89 -2.72
C ASN A 110 -5.99 -10.52 -4.19
N LYS A 111 -7.22 -10.09 -4.51
CA LYS A 111 -7.57 -9.64 -5.86
C LYS A 111 -6.77 -8.40 -6.27
N GLU A 112 -6.60 -7.45 -5.35
CA GLU A 112 -5.82 -6.25 -5.60
C GLU A 112 -4.34 -6.57 -5.81
N LEU A 113 -3.76 -7.47 -5.00
CA LEU A 113 -2.39 -7.95 -5.16
C LEU A 113 -2.16 -8.59 -6.54
N GLU A 114 -3.11 -9.38 -7.04
CA GLU A 114 -3.02 -9.93 -8.40
C GLU A 114 -2.96 -8.84 -9.48
N VAL A 115 -3.70 -7.73 -9.30
CA VAL A 115 -3.66 -6.58 -10.21
C VAL A 115 -2.33 -5.85 -10.10
N TYR A 116 -1.90 -5.50 -8.89
CA TYR A 116 -0.64 -4.78 -8.67
C TYR A 116 0.57 -5.57 -9.17
N ASN A 117 0.60 -6.88 -8.95
CA ASN A 117 1.69 -7.75 -9.46
C ASN A 117 1.75 -7.77 -11.00
N LYS A 118 0.61 -7.71 -11.69
CA LYS A 118 0.57 -7.59 -13.15
C LYS A 118 1.07 -6.22 -13.61
N GLU A 119 0.64 -5.14 -12.95
CA GLU A 119 1.11 -3.78 -13.23
C GLU A 119 2.62 -3.66 -13.05
N ILE A 120 3.15 -4.11 -11.90
CA ILE A 120 4.58 -4.12 -11.59
C ILE A 120 5.36 -4.87 -12.66
N LYS A 121 4.92 -6.08 -13.04
CA LYS A 121 5.58 -6.87 -14.10
C LYS A 121 5.58 -6.15 -15.45
N ASN A 122 4.48 -5.50 -15.81
CA ASN A 122 4.39 -4.73 -17.04
C ASN A 122 5.34 -3.53 -17.02
N ILE A 123 5.40 -2.79 -15.90
CA ILE A 123 6.29 -1.62 -15.76
C ILE A 123 7.77 -2.06 -15.80
N HIS A 124 8.14 -3.16 -15.14
CA HIS A 124 9.49 -3.73 -15.28
C HIS A 124 9.85 -4.06 -16.73
N THR A 125 8.88 -4.56 -17.51
CA THR A 125 9.12 -4.86 -18.94
C THR A 125 9.34 -3.57 -19.74
N LYS A 126 8.66 -2.47 -19.39
CA LYS A 126 8.92 -1.14 -19.96
C LYS A 126 10.27 -0.57 -19.54
N LEU A 127 10.73 -0.88 -18.33
CA LEU A 127 12.00 -0.38 -17.79
C LEU A 127 13.23 -1.10 -18.37
N GLU A 128 13.05 -2.29 -18.95
CA GLU A 128 14.15 -3.13 -19.45
C GLU A 128 15.08 -2.44 -20.47
N PRO A 129 14.59 -1.66 -21.45
CA PRO A 129 15.45 -0.92 -22.38
C PRO A 129 16.31 0.16 -21.74
N PHE A 130 15.98 0.60 -20.52
CA PHE A 130 16.66 1.69 -19.82
C PHE A 130 17.76 1.20 -18.88
N LYS A 131 17.98 -0.11 -18.74
CA LYS A 131 18.95 -0.68 -17.78
C LYS A 131 20.40 -0.24 -17.98
N GLU A 132 20.77 0.07 -19.23
CA GLU A 132 22.12 0.52 -19.58
C GLU A 132 22.31 2.03 -19.40
N ILE A 133 21.28 2.76 -18.96
CA ILE A 133 21.39 4.19 -18.65
C ILE A 133 22.04 4.35 -17.28
N ASP A 134 23.05 5.20 -17.19
CA ASP A 134 23.86 5.41 -15.98
C ASP A 134 22.99 5.77 -14.75
N GLU A 135 21.94 6.56 -14.94
CA GLU A 135 21.02 6.99 -13.89
C GLU A 135 20.06 5.88 -13.41
N PHE A 136 19.88 4.80 -14.17
CA PHE A 136 18.93 3.74 -13.87
C PHE A 136 19.19 3.12 -12.50
N ALA A 137 20.44 2.73 -12.24
CA ALA A 137 20.83 2.08 -10.99
C ALA A 137 20.61 2.99 -9.77
N ASN A 138 20.80 4.30 -9.95
CA ASN A 138 20.55 5.27 -8.89
C ASN A 138 19.04 5.44 -8.62
N CYS A 139 18.20 5.45 -9.67
CA CYS A 139 16.75 5.51 -9.54
C CYS A 139 16.21 4.27 -8.82
N GLU A 140 16.63 3.08 -9.24
CA GLU A 140 16.25 1.82 -8.61
C GLU A 140 16.62 1.79 -7.13
N LYS A 141 17.86 2.18 -6.79
CA LYS A 141 18.32 2.26 -5.41
C LYS A 141 17.46 3.20 -4.57
N LEU A 142 17.19 4.41 -5.05
CA LEU A 142 16.39 5.40 -4.32
C LEU A 142 14.95 4.94 -4.11
N MET A 143 14.34 4.32 -5.13
CA MET A 143 13.01 3.73 -5.03
C MET A 143 12.97 2.63 -3.96
N VAL A 144 13.93 1.69 -3.99
CA VAL A 144 14.01 0.59 -3.01
C VAL A 144 14.19 1.13 -1.59
N GLU A 145 15.05 2.14 -1.39
CA GLU A 145 15.21 2.78 -0.08
C GLU A 145 13.90 3.39 0.45
N ARG A 146 13.10 4.02 -0.42
CA ARG A 146 11.79 4.58 -0.04
C ARG A 146 10.77 3.49 0.28
N LEU A 147 10.73 2.43 -0.50
CA LEU A 147 9.84 1.29 -0.27
C LEU A 147 10.17 0.58 1.04
N ASN A 148 11.45 0.38 1.36
CA ASN A 148 11.87 -0.19 2.64
C ASN A 148 11.43 0.68 3.83
N ARG A 149 11.61 2.01 3.75
CA ARG A 149 11.13 2.93 4.80
C ARG A 149 9.61 2.90 4.97
N LEU A 150 8.88 2.78 3.86
CA LEU A 150 7.43 2.62 3.88
C LEU A 150 7.04 1.31 4.60
N GLU A 151 7.69 0.22 4.25
CA GLU A 151 7.49 -1.10 4.84
C GLU A 151 7.76 -1.08 6.36
N ASP A 152 8.91 -0.57 6.80
CA ASP A 152 9.26 -0.45 8.22
C ASP A 152 8.18 0.31 9.01
N SER A 153 7.75 1.47 8.48
CA SER A 153 6.70 2.28 9.11
C SER A 153 5.35 1.54 9.20
N ILE A 154 5.01 0.73 8.19
CA ILE A 154 3.81 -0.11 8.21
C ILE A 154 3.96 -1.18 9.28
N ILE A 155 5.07 -1.91 9.31
CA ILE A 155 5.35 -2.99 10.25
C ILE A 155 5.25 -2.47 11.69
N ASP A 156 5.95 -1.38 12.02
CA ASP A 156 5.94 -0.77 13.34
C ASP A 156 4.52 -0.41 13.79
N THR A 157 3.72 0.14 12.87
CA THR A 157 2.34 0.52 13.16
C THR A 157 1.46 -0.71 13.37
N LYS A 158 1.60 -1.76 12.56
CA LYS A 158 0.82 -2.99 12.66
C LYS A 158 1.19 -3.78 13.91
N GLN A 159 2.48 -3.90 14.24
CA GLN A 159 2.98 -4.54 15.46
C GLN A 159 2.47 -3.85 16.72
N ARG A 160 2.56 -2.51 16.80
CA ARG A 160 2.01 -1.75 17.94
C ARG A 160 0.51 -1.97 18.11
N LYS A 161 -0.25 -1.95 17.01
CA LYS A 161 -1.71 -2.22 17.04
C LYS A 161 -2.01 -3.64 17.51
N PHE A 162 -1.29 -4.63 16.99
CA PHE A 162 -1.46 -6.03 17.34
C PHE A 162 -1.14 -6.30 18.81
N LYS A 163 0.02 -5.83 19.30
CA LYS A 163 0.40 -5.96 20.72
C LYS A 163 -0.64 -5.33 21.64
N ARG A 164 -1.05 -4.10 21.33
CA ARG A 164 -2.09 -3.38 22.08
C ARG A 164 -3.44 -4.14 22.10
N ASP A 165 -3.78 -4.86 21.04
CA ASP A 165 -5.03 -5.60 20.95
C ASP A 165 -4.93 -7.00 21.59
N LEU A 166 -3.72 -7.57 21.64
CA LEU A 166 -3.38 -8.78 22.39
C LEU A 166 -3.43 -8.54 23.91
N ASP A 167 -2.81 -7.46 24.40
CA ASP A 167 -2.72 -7.15 25.84
C ASP A 167 -4.11 -7.00 26.49
N TYR A 168 -5.15 -6.65 25.73
CA TYR A 168 -6.53 -6.48 26.21
C TYR A 168 -7.29 -7.79 26.44
N ARG A 169 -6.66 -8.94 26.19
CA ARG A 169 -7.20 -10.26 26.54
C ARG A 169 -6.81 -10.73 27.94
N LEU A 170 -5.83 -10.07 28.56
CA LEU A 170 -5.40 -10.28 29.94
C LEU A 170 -6.08 -9.24 30.85
#